data_AF-A0A1Q7N0Z6-F1
#
_entry.id   AF-A0A1Q7N0Z6-F1
#
_cell.length_a   1.000
_cell.length_b   1.000
_cell.length_c   1.000
_cell.angle_alpha   90.00
_cell.angle_beta   90.00
_cell.angle_gamma   90.00
#
_symmetry.space_group_name_H-M   'P 1'
#
loop_
_entity.id
_entity.type
_entity.pdbx_description
1 polymer ?
#
loop_
_entity_poly.entity_id
_entity_poly.type
_entity_poly.pdbx_seq_one_letter_code
_entity_poly.pdbx_strand_id
1 'polypeptide(L)'
;MFVVGDRFARDFYHQLTGSRHLSDSLDRRGLVAVEDRRAQSATVLSASGAAPARLTLARFHAPQTCGSAEAVTELVLAFPPGGGGGRSTPPSHVTVVALLAVTPFAGGAGRARPPLPRAAALDLVTLVAQRAESISGRPRAALLRPLVLDPDQAADAGEVVVSGSRYAVGFRARFVTAQSDTLLITGVAATDQSLHALHWVMKPQRIRLRGGMMARGSPGAGLRYSVRGSVAGAGGGTLLLLDEIADVSARDSRATAIDPDTRRVVAAQPLALRCP
;
A
#
# COMPACT_ATOMS: atom_id res chain seq x y z
N MET A 1 4.55 5.41 13.25
CA MET A 1 4.37 5.44 11.77
C MET A 1 5.60 6.13 11.18
N PHE A 2 6.13 5.71 10.04
CA PHE A 2 7.39 6.26 9.52
C PHE A 2 7.21 6.93 8.16
N VAL A 3 8.01 7.97 7.91
CA VAL A 3 8.16 8.66 6.61
C VAL A 3 9.64 8.79 6.34
N VAL A 4 10.09 8.34 5.16
CA VAL A 4 11.50 8.43 4.74
C VAL A 4 11.65 9.62 3.80
N GLY A 5 12.69 10.43 4.01
CA GLY A 5 13.06 11.51 3.10
C GLY A 5 13.64 12.72 3.80
N ASP A 6 14.85 13.11 3.41
CA ASP A 6 15.57 14.27 3.98
C ASP A 6 14.78 15.57 3.84
N ARG A 7 14.15 15.77 2.69
CA ARG A 7 13.33 16.95 2.43
C ARG A 7 12.12 17.00 3.37
N PHE A 8 11.39 15.89 3.48
CA PHE A 8 10.24 15.81 4.38
C PHE A 8 10.67 16.04 5.82
N ALA A 9 11.72 15.36 6.28
CA ALA A 9 12.23 15.49 7.65
C ALA A 9 12.60 16.94 7.99
N ARG A 10 13.38 17.60 7.12
CA ARG A 10 13.81 18.99 7.31
C ARG A 10 12.63 19.96 7.30
N ASP A 11 11.75 19.86 6.30
CA ASP A 11 10.63 20.78 6.14
C ASP A 11 9.64 20.63 7.32
N PHE A 12 9.40 19.39 7.76
CA PHE A 12 8.52 19.09 8.89
C PHE A 12 9.12 19.51 10.23
N TYR A 13 10.42 19.28 10.46
CA TYR A 13 11.12 19.78 11.64
C TYR A 13 11.05 21.30 11.74
N HIS A 14 11.24 22.00 10.62
CA HIS A 14 11.10 23.45 10.56
C HIS A 14 9.67 23.89 10.90
N GLN A 15 8.65 23.20 10.39
CA GLN A 15 7.26 23.49 10.70
C GLN A 15 6.95 23.37 12.20
N LEU A 16 7.54 22.37 12.88
CA LEU A 16 7.31 22.13 14.31
C LEU A 16 8.10 23.06 15.22
N THR A 17 9.36 23.38 14.86
CA THR A 17 10.30 24.07 15.77
C THR A 17 10.63 25.50 15.36
N GLY A 18 10.38 25.89 14.11
CA GLY A 18 10.91 27.11 13.51
C GLY A 18 12.38 27.02 13.08
N SER A 19 13.10 25.94 13.41
CA SER A 19 14.53 25.76 13.11
C SER A 19 14.78 24.98 11.81
N ARG A 20 15.84 25.34 11.09
CA ARG A 20 16.31 24.61 9.88
C ARG A 20 17.50 23.68 10.15
N HIS A 21 17.97 23.60 11.39
CA HIS A 21 19.19 22.88 11.80
C HIS A 21 18.95 21.40 12.15
N LEU A 22 18.08 20.71 11.40
CA LEU A 22 17.80 19.31 11.67
C LEU A 22 19.06 18.45 11.49
N SER A 23 19.80 18.63 10.39
CA SER A 23 21.01 17.85 10.08
C SER A 23 22.05 17.97 11.19
N ASP A 24 22.38 19.21 11.61
CA ASP A 24 23.33 19.47 12.71
C ASP A 24 22.90 18.79 14.03
N SER A 25 21.58 18.72 14.27
CA SER A 25 21.02 18.10 15.46
C SER A 25 21.12 16.58 15.40
N LEU A 26 20.86 15.99 14.24
CA LEU A 26 20.97 14.55 13.99
C LEU A 26 22.42 14.08 14.02
N ASP A 27 23.37 14.86 13.50
CA ASP A 27 24.80 14.53 13.55
C ASP A 27 25.32 14.42 14.98
N ARG A 28 24.74 15.18 15.91
CA ARG A 28 25.15 15.18 17.33
C ARG A 28 24.50 14.09 18.16
N ARG A 29 23.25 13.70 17.85
CA ARG A 29 22.42 12.87 18.76
C ARG A 29 21.80 11.64 18.11
N GLY A 30 21.86 11.48 16.79
CA GLY A 30 21.25 10.38 16.03
C GLY A 30 19.72 10.36 16.01
N LEU A 31 19.09 10.98 17.02
CA LEU A 31 17.65 11.07 17.23
C LEU A 31 17.29 12.44 17.81
N VAL A 32 16.25 13.06 17.27
CA VAL A 32 15.66 14.30 17.79
C VAL A 32 14.16 14.11 17.95
N ALA A 33 13.63 14.39 19.14
CA ALA A 33 12.20 14.27 19.43
C ALA A 33 11.57 15.66 19.63
N VAL A 34 10.44 15.91 18.98
CA VAL A 34 9.73 17.19 19.01
C VAL A 34 8.25 16.93 19.25
N GLU A 35 7.73 17.42 20.39
CA GLU A 35 6.30 17.41 20.68
C GLU A 35 5.56 18.37 19.75
N ASP A 36 4.41 17.93 19.23
CA ASP A 36 3.57 18.80 18.44
C ASP A 36 2.61 19.61 19.32
N ARG A 37 3.04 20.83 19.66
CA ARG A 37 2.23 21.76 20.46
C ARG A 37 0.97 22.25 19.74
N ARG A 38 0.88 22.09 18.42
CA ARG A 38 -0.29 22.51 17.63
C ARG A 38 -1.34 21.41 17.51
N ALA A 39 -1.04 20.19 17.99
CA ALA A 39 -1.91 19.03 17.91
C ALA A 39 -2.51 18.82 16.50
N GLN A 40 -1.64 18.83 15.49
CA GLN A 40 -2.02 18.68 14.09
C GLN A 40 -2.94 17.47 13.91
N SER A 41 -4.04 17.70 13.21
CA SER A 41 -4.97 16.64 12.85
C SER A 41 -4.33 15.68 11.87
N ALA A 42 -4.64 14.40 12.05
CA ALA A 42 -4.27 13.34 11.13
C ALA A 42 -5.48 12.44 10.88
N THR A 43 -5.49 11.77 9.73
CA THR A 43 -6.37 10.63 9.50
C THR A 43 -5.52 9.40 9.23
N VAL A 44 -5.72 8.34 10.00
CA VAL A 44 -5.08 7.04 9.81
C VAL A 44 -6.03 6.13 9.04
N LEU A 45 -5.58 5.67 7.89
CA LEU A 45 -6.26 4.76 6.98
C LEU A 45 -5.76 3.34 7.23
N SER A 46 -6.69 2.40 7.33
CA SER A 46 -6.44 0.97 7.47
C SER A 46 -7.56 0.17 6.79
N ALA A 47 -7.41 -1.16 6.74
CA ALA A 47 -8.47 -2.04 6.28
C ALA A 47 -9.78 -1.89 7.09
N SER A 48 -9.68 -1.47 8.35
CA SER A 48 -10.83 -1.20 9.23
C SER A 48 -11.53 0.12 8.94
N GLY A 49 -10.99 0.94 8.03
CA GLY A 49 -11.51 2.25 7.67
C GLY A 49 -10.56 3.39 8.00
N ALA A 50 -11.12 4.60 8.07
CA ALA A 50 -10.41 5.80 8.43
C ALA A 50 -10.69 6.18 9.90
N ALA A 51 -9.62 6.40 10.67
CA ALA A 51 -9.68 6.83 12.06
C ALA A 51 -9.07 8.24 12.20
N PRO A 52 -9.80 9.20 12.77
CA PRO A 52 -9.20 10.48 13.12
C PRO A 52 -8.15 10.29 14.22
N ALA A 53 -7.04 11.00 14.10
CA ALA A 53 -5.96 10.99 15.07
C ALA A 53 -5.36 12.40 15.22
N ARG A 54 -4.49 12.57 16.20
CA ARG A 54 -3.72 13.80 16.42
C ARG A 54 -2.25 13.44 16.56
N LEU A 55 -1.39 14.24 15.93
CA LEU A 55 0.04 14.14 16.16
C LEU A 55 0.36 14.59 17.58
N THR A 56 1.11 13.75 18.31
CA THR A 56 1.58 14.07 19.66
C THR A 56 3.08 14.29 19.68
N LEU A 57 3.82 13.48 18.91
CA LEU A 57 5.27 13.50 18.89
C LEU A 57 5.77 13.17 17.48
N ALA A 58 6.79 13.91 17.02
CA ALA A 58 7.59 13.56 15.86
C ALA A 58 9.03 13.25 16.32
N ARG A 59 9.55 12.09 15.93
CA ARG A 59 10.95 11.72 16.16
C ARG A 59 11.67 11.66 14.82
N PHE A 60 12.79 12.34 14.72
CA PHE A 60 13.63 12.40 13.53
C PHE A 60 14.86 11.55 13.79
N HIS A 61 15.12 10.61 12.90
CA HIS A 61 16.19 9.64 12.98
C HIS A 61 17.21 9.91 11.87
N ALA A 62 18.49 9.84 12.21
CA ALA A 62 19.56 9.93 11.23
C ALA A 62 19.52 8.73 10.26
N PRO A 63 19.93 8.88 8.99
CA PRO A 63 19.88 7.80 8.00
C PRO A 63 20.46 6.46 8.50
N GLN A 64 21.65 6.54 9.10
CA GLN A 64 22.41 5.41 9.60
C GLN A 64 21.73 4.63 10.73
N THR A 65 20.78 5.24 11.48
CA THR A 65 20.13 4.55 12.59
C THR A 65 19.02 3.61 12.11
N CYS A 66 18.33 3.95 11.02
CA CYS A 66 17.17 3.19 10.51
C CYS A 66 17.47 2.25 9.34
N GLY A 67 18.75 2.05 8.99
CA GLY A 67 19.13 1.28 7.80
C GLY A 67 18.63 1.92 6.48
N SER A 68 18.46 3.24 6.48
CA SER A 68 17.99 4.05 5.36
C SER A 68 19.14 4.91 4.81
N ALA A 69 19.10 5.25 3.52
CA ALA A 69 20.03 6.22 2.95
C ALA A 69 19.64 7.67 3.29
N GLU A 70 18.39 7.88 3.68
CA GLU A 70 17.80 9.18 4.01
C GLU A 70 17.28 9.20 5.46
N ALA A 71 17.11 10.39 6.02
CA ALA A 71 16.53 10.59 7.34
C ALA A 71 15.11 10.03 7.41
N VAL A 72 14.74 9.56 8.61
CA VAL A 72 13.43 8.97 8.86
C VAL A 72 12.69 9.77 9.92
N THR A 73 11.47 10.17 9.60
CA THR A 73 10.55 10.79 10.55
C THR A 73 9.56 9.74 11.06
N GLU A 74 9.60 9.44 12.35
CA GLU A 74 8.58 8.68 13.07
C GLU A 74 7.51 9.63 13.63
N LEU A 75 6.27 9.41 13.21
CA LEU A 75 5.09 10.12 13.67
C LEU A 75 4.35 9.25 14.70
N VAL A 76 4.17 9.81 15.90
CA VAL A 76 3.41 9.22 17.00
C VAL A 76 2.06 9.90 17.06
N LEU A 77 1.01 9.12 16.89
CA LEU A 77 -0.36 9.61 16.80
C LEU A 77 -1.18 9.11 17.99
N ALA A 78 -2.04 9.97 18.52
CA ALA A 78 -3.05 9.61 19.51
C ALA A 78 -4.44 9.60 18.88
N PHE A 79 -5.21 8.56 19.18
CA PHE A 79 -6.62 8.46 18.80
C PHE A 79 -7.49 9.08 19.89
N PRO A 80 -8.49 9.93 19.54
CA PRO A 80 -9.34 10.57 20.53
C PRO A 80 -10.21 9.53 21.28
N PRO A 81 -10.30 9.60 22.62
CA PRO A 81 -11.12 8.68 23.41
C PRO A 81 -12.61 8.89 23.10
N GLY A 82 -13.37 7.79 23.01
CA GLY A 82 -14.84 7.82 22.86
C GLY A 82 -15.38 8.31 21.51
N GLY A 83 -14.52 8.62 20.53
CA GLY A 83 -14.96 9.07 19.20
C GLY A 83 -15.54 7.94 18.34
N GLY A 84 -16.33 8.30 17.32
CA GLY A 84 -16.92 7.37 16.33
C GLY A 84 -15.93 6.48 15.56
N GLY A 85 -14.63 6.60 15.83
CA GLY A 85 -13.55 5.75 15.32
C GLY A 85 -13.22 4.52 16.18
N GLY A 86 -13.98 4.19 17.23
CA GLY A 86 -13.70 3.01 18.08
C GLY A 86 -13.63 1.67 17.31
N ARG A 87 -14.33 1.55 16.17
CA ARG A 87 -14.24 0.39 15.26
C ARG A 87 -13.21 0.56 14.12
N SER A 88 -12.88 1.81 13.77
CA SER A 88 -11.96 2.13 12.67
C SER A 88 -10.52 2.31 13.14
N THR A 89 -10.30 2.41 14.46
CA THR A 89 -8.97 2.50 15.05
C THR A 89 -8.22 1.21 14.72
N PRO A 90 -7.09 1.29 14.02
CA PRO A 90 -6.33 0.11 13.65
C PRO A 90 -5.83 -0.60 14.92
N PRO A 91 -5.92 -1.94 15.00
CA PRO A 91 -5.25 -2.67 16.05
C PRO A 91 -3.74 -2.51 15.95
N SER A 92 -3.01 -2.82 17.03
CA SER A 92 -1.55 -2.83 16.99
C SER A 92 -1.03 -3.75 15.89
N HIS A 93 0.10 -3.37 15.28
CA HIS A 93 0.84 -4.15 14.27
C HIS A 93 0.13 -4.35 12.92
N VAL A 94 -0.90 -3.57 12.59
CA VAL A 94 -1.42 -3.54 11.22
C VAL A 94 -0.73 -2.49 10.38
N THR A 95 -0.66 -2.75 9.08
CA THR A 95 -0.26 -1.74 8.11
C THR A 95 -1.28 -0.59 8.10
N VAL A 96 -0.76 0.63 8.16
CA VAL A 96 -1.57 1.85 8.09
C VAL A 96 -0.94 2.82 7.10
N VAL A 97 -1.75 3.77 6.63
CA VAL A 97 -1.29 4.97 5.93
C VAL A 97 -1.92 6.17 6.63
N ALA A 98 -1.18 7.24 6.84
CA ALA A 98 -1.68 8.42 7.53
C ALA A 98 -1.52 9.67 6.68
N LEU A 99 -2.50 10.56 6.84
CA LEU A 99 -2.62 11.81 6.12
C LEU A 99 -2.63 12.93 7.15
N LEU A 100 -1.63 13.81 7.10
CA LEU A 100 -1.50 14.95 8.00
C LEU A 100 -2.24 16.17 7.45
N ALA A 101 -2.94 16.90 8.32
CA ALA A 101 -3.62 18.15 8.00
C ALA A 101 -4.62 18.07 6.82
N VAL A 102 -5.17 16.88 6.57
CA VAL A 102 -6.24 16.67 5.58
C VAL A 102 -7.58 16.60 6.29
N THR A 103 -8.64 17.11 5.66
CA THR A 103 -10.02 16.98 6.16
C THR A 103 -10.30 15.51 6.50
N PRO A 104 -10.88 15.21 7.68
CA PRO A 104 -11.15 13.84 8.09
C PRO A 104 -11.95 13.10 7.03
N PHE A 105 -11.50 11.90 6.71
CA PHE A 105 -12.22 11.00 5.81
C PHE A 105 -13.50 10.56 6.51
N ALA A 106 -14.64 10.63 5.84
CA ALA A 106 -15.90 10.20 6.41
C ALA A 106 -15.86 8.68 6.60
N GLY A 107 -15.58 8.25 7.83
CA GLY A 107 -15.62 6.87 8.25
C GLY A 107 -17.06 6.38 8.29
N GLY A 108 -17.48 5.72 7.22
CA GLY A 108 -18.69 4.92 7.15
C GLY A 108 -18.65 4.15 5.83
N ALA A 109 -18.96 2.86 5.86
CA ALA A 109 -19.20 2.09 4.65
C ALA A 109 -20.43 2.71 3.95
N GLY A 110 -20.23 3.76 3.16
CA GLY A 110 -21.25 4.29 2.26
C GLY A 110 -21.73 3.11 1.45
N ARG A 111 -23.06 2.86 1.48
CA ARG A 111 -23.78 1.65 1.05
C ARG A 111 -22.93 0.73 0.17
N ALA A 112 -22.05 -0.03 0.82
CA ALA A 112 -20.99 -0.72 0.14
C ALA A 112 -21.63 -1.86 -0.64
N ARG A 113 -21.18 -2.09 -1.87
CA ARG A 113 -21.50 -3.33 -2.57
C ARG A 113 -21.19 -4.51 -1.62
N PRO A 114 -22.05 -5.53 -1.50
CA PRO A 114 -21.74 -6.65 -0.63
C PRO A 114 -20.43 -7.31 -1.08
N PRO A 115 -19.63 -7.85 -0.14
CA PRO A 115 -18.48 -8.65 -0.49
C PRO A 115 -18.92 -9.84 -1.35
N LEU A 116 -18.06 -10.26 -2.27
CA LEU A 116 -18.34 -11.42 -3.10
C LEU A 116 -18.31 -12.71 -2.27
N PRO A 117 -19.19 -13.68 -2.57
CA PRO A 117 -18.97 -15.06 -2.15
C PRO A 117 -17.59 -15.55 -2.60
N ARG A 118 -16.97 -16.42 -1.79
CA ARG A 118 -15.60 -16.90 -2.02
C ARG A 118 -15.36 -17.44 -3.44
N ALA A 119 -16.30 -18.20 -3.98
CA ALA A 119 -16.21 -18.75 -5.34
C ALA A 119 -16.18 -17.64 -6.41
N ALA A 120 -17.11 -16.68 -6.34
CA ALA A 120 -17.15 -15.56 -7.27
C ALA A 120 -15.90 -14.65 -7.18
N ALA A 121 -15.33 -14.50 -5.98
CA ALA A 121 -14.07 -13.78 -5.80
C ALA A 121 -12.88 -14.52 -6.45
N LEU A 122 -12.80 -15.86 -6.30
CA LEU A 122 -11.79 -16.68 -6.97
C LEU A 122 -11.90 -16.60 -8.50
N ASP A 123 -13.13 -16.68 -9.01
CA ASP A 123 -13.41 -16.55 -10.44
C ASP A 123 -12.97 -15.18 -10.95
N LEU A 124 -13.33 -14.11 -10.25
CA LEU A 124 -12.95 -12.75 -10.62
C LEU A 124 -11.42 -12.56 -10.63
N VAL A 125 -10.72 -13.02 -9.59
CA VAL A 125 -9.25 -12.98 -9.53
C VAL A 125 -8.63 -13.73 -10.70
N THR A 126 -9.16 -14.91 -11.02
CA THR A 126 -8.71 -15.75 -12.14
C THR A 126 -8.91 -15.04 -13.48
N LEU A 127 -10.09 -14.46 -13.70
CA LEU A 127 -10.41 -13.70 -14.91
C LEU A 127 -9.51 -12.47 -15.07
N VAL A 128 -9.27 -11.71 -14.00
CA VAL A 128 -8.35 -10.56 -14.02
C VAL A 128 -6.91 -11.00 -14.33
N ALA A 129 -6.43 -12.06 -13.69
CA ALA A 129 -5.08 -12.59 -13.93
C ALA A 129 -4.91 -13.05 -15.38
N GLN A 130 -5.89 -13.79 -15.92
CA GLN A 130 -5.91 -14.20 -17.32
C GLN A 130 -5.98 -13.01 -18.28
N ARG A 131 -6.73 -11.96 -17.93
CA ARG A 131 -6.80 -10.73 -18.73
C ARG A 131 -5.47 -9.97 -18.71
N ALA A 132 -4.75 -9.99 -17.60
CA ALA A 132 -3.40 -9.44 -17.50
C ALA A 132 -2.40 -10.22 -18.35
N GLU A 133 -2.54 -11.55 -18.45
CA GLU A 133 -1.73 -12.37 -19.33
C GLU A 133 -1.99 -12.06 -20.81
N SER A 134 -3.25 -11.84 -21.20
CA SER A 134 -3.62 -11.69 -22.61
C SER A 134 -2.84 -10.56 -23.31
N ILE A 135 -2.01 -10.94 -24.30
CA ILE A 135 -1.29 -10.03 -25.20
C ILE A 135 -1.69 -10.39 -26.64
N SER A 136 -2.12 -9.38 -27.40
CA SER A 136 -2.47 -9.55 -28.81
C SER A 136 -1.32 -10.18 -29.60
N GLY A 137 -1.63 -11.20 -30.40
CA GLY A 137 -0.66 -11.85 -31.29
C GLY A 137 0.29 -12.85 -30.61
N ARG A 138 0.05 -13.25 -29.36
CA ARG A 138 0.81 -14.31 -28.68
C ARG A 138 -0.10 -15.48 -28.28
N PRO A 139 0.41 -16.74 -28.33
CA PRO A 139 -0.29 -17.87 -27.74
C PRO A 139 -0.53 -17.63 -26.24
N ARG A 140 -1.75 -17.93 -25.80
CA ARG A 140 -2.17 -17.73 -24.42
C ARG A 140 -1.40 -18.69 -23.50
N ALA A 141 -0.72 -18.14 -22.50
CA ALA A 141 -0.07 -18.91 -21.46
C ALA A 141 -1.11 -19.47 -20.47
N ALA A 142 -0.89 -20.70 -20.00
CA ALA A 142 -1.77 -21.33 -19.02
C ALA A 142 -1.33 -20.99 -17.60
N LEU A 143 -2.27 -20.86 -16.66
CA LEU A 143 -1.94 -20.74 -15.25
C LEU A 143 -1.17 -21.99 -14.80
N LEU A 144 -0.05 -21.79 -14.10
CA LEU A 144 0.75 -22.87 -13.56
C LEU A 144 0.00 -23.61 -12.44
N ARG A 145 -0.77 -22.87 -11.63
CA ARG A 145 -1.60 -23.39 -10.53
C ARG A 145 -2.89 -22.59 -10.41
N PRO A 146 -3.97 -23.20 -9.88
CA PRO A 146 -5.14 -22.46 -9.45
C PRO A 146 -4.78 -21.39 -8.40
N LEU A 147 -5.47 -20.26 -8.46
CA LEU A 147 -5.27 -19.15 -7.52
C LEU A 147 -6.05 -19.42 -6.22
N VAL A 148 -5.55 -18.86 -5.12
CA VAL A 148 -6.24 -18.84 -3.83
C VAL A 148 -6.50 -17.40 -3.37
N LEU A 149 -7.50 -17.20 -2.50
CA LEU A 149 -7.81 -15.90 -1.89
C LEU A 149 -7.02 -15.68 -0.59
N ASP A 150 -5.70 -15.74 -0.69
CA ASP A 150 -4.79 -15.46 0.43
C ASP A 150 -3.39 -15.11 -0.09
N PRO A 151 -3.14 -13.82 -0.38
CA PRO A 151 -1.86 -13.36 -0.93
C PRO A 151 -0.69 -13.42 0.08
N ASP A 152 -0.99 -13.54 1.38
CA ASP A 152 0.02 -13.65 2.42
C ASP A 152 0.53 -15.09 2.58
N GLN A 153 -0.32 -16.08 2.33
CA GLN A 153 0.02 -17.51 2.50
C GLN A 153 0.45 -18.22 1.21
N ALA A 154 0.13 -17.69 0.03
CA ALA A 154 0.36 -18.42 -1.23
C ALA A 154 1.00 -17.58 -2.35
N ALA A 155 1.94 -18.20 -3.07
CA ALA A 155 2.65 -17.59 -4.20
C ALA A 155 1.73 -17.25 -5.39
N ASP A 156 0.72 -18.09 -5.67
CA ASP A 156 -0.26 -17.87 -6.72
C ASP A 156 -1.61 -17.55 -6.05
N ALA A 157 -1.92 -16.27 -5.92
CA ALA A 157 -3.01 -15.80 -5.09
C ALA A 157 -3.55 -14.45 -5.56
N GLY A 158 -4.69 -14.06 -5.01
CA GLY A 158 -5.20 -12.71 -5.13
C GLY A 158 -6.15 -12.36 -4.01
N GLU A 159 -6.71 -11.18 -4.10
CA GLU A 159 -7.72 -10.71 -3.16
C GLU A 159 -8.75 -9.84 -3.89
N VAL A 160 -9.94 -9.74 -3.29
CA VAL A 160 -11.00 -8.89 -3.79
C VAL A 160 -11.53 -8.05 -2.64
N VAL A 161 -11.46 -6.74 -2.80
CA VAL A 161 -12.07 -5.80 -1.85
C VAL A 161 -13.14 -4.99 -2.57
N VAL A 162 -14.19 -4.65 -1.84
CA VAL A 162 -15.20 -3.71 -2.32
C VAL A 162 -14.56 -2.34 -2.44
N SER A 163 -14.83 -1.61 -3.53
CA SER A 163 -14.29 -0.27 -3.77
C SER A 163 -15.35 0.60 -4.44
N GLY A 164 -16.13 1.32 -3.64
CA GLY A 164 -17.30 2.06 -4.12
C GLY A 164 -18.30 1.14 -4.81
N SER A 165 -18.60 1.39 -6.09
CA SER A 165 -19.49 0.58 -6.92
C SER A 165 -18.81 -0.63 -7.59
N ARG A 166 -17.47 -0.70 -7.52
CA ARG A 166 -16.62 -1.70 -8.17
C ARG A 166 -15.96 -2.61 -7.13
N TYR A 167 -15.18 -3.57 -7.62
CA TYR A 167 -14.24 -4.35 -6.82
C TYR A 167 -12.82 -3.96 -7.21
N ALA A 168 -11.94 -3.83 -6.24
CA ALA A 168 -10.50 -3.83 -6.48
C ALA A 168 -9.98 -5.26 -6.32
N VAL A 169 -9.14 -5.66 -7.27
CA VAL A 169 -8.66 -7.03 -7.43
C VAL A 169 -7.13 -6.98 -7.51
N GLY A 170 -6.48 -7.48 -6.47
CA GLY A 170 -5.05 -7.75 -6.45
C GLY A 170 -4.80 -9.18 -6.89
N PHE A 171 -3.76 -9.41 -7.68
CA PHE A 171 -3.37 -10.78 -8.04
C PHE A 171 -1.86 -10.91 -8.22
N ARG A 172 -1.40 -12.14 -8.02
CA ARG A 172 -0.07 -12.64 -8.34
C ARG A 172 -0.24 -14.06 -8.88
N ALA A 173 0.18 -14.29 -10.10
CA ALA A 173 -0.07 -15.54 -10.80
C ALA A 173 1.13 -15.94 -11.65
N ARG A 174 1.54 -17.20 -11.56
CA ARG A 174 2.52 -17.80 -12.46
C ARG A 174 1.83 -18.47 -13.63
N PHE A 175 2.40 -18.28 -14.82
CA PHE A 175 1.94 -18.86 -16.07
C PHE A 175 3.04 -19.69 -16.72
N VAL A 176 2.66 -20.81 -17.32
CA VAL A 176 3.55 -21.64 -18.14
C VAL A 176 3.45 -21.16 -19.58
N THR A 177 4.60 -20.83 -20.16
CA THR A 177 4.73 -20.47 -21.57
C THR A 177 5.08 -21.70 -22.42
N ALA A 178 4.84 -21.63 -23.73
CA ALA A 178 5.14 -22.71 -24.67
C ALA A 178 6.62 -23.15 -24.68
N GLN A 179 7.53 -22.30 -24.19
CA GLN A 179 8.98 -22.55 -24.12
C GLN A 179 9.40 -23.21 -22.80
N SER A 180 8.44 -23.69 -21.99
CA SER A 180 8.65 -24.19 -20.62
C SER A 180 9.23 -23.17 -19.63
N ASP A 181 9.31 -21.89 -20.01
CA ASP A 181 9.58 -20.80 -19.08
C ASP A 181 8.32 -20.46 -18.26
N THR A 182 8.54 -20.02 -17.02
CA THR A 182 7.46 -19.50 -16.16
C THR A 182 7.45 -17.97 -16.20
N LEU A 183 6.27 -17.38 -16.30
CA LEU A 183 6.05 -15.95 -16.22
C LEU A 183 5.29 -15.62 -14.94
N LEU A 184 5.85 -14.79 -14.07
CA LEU A 184 5.13 -14.21 -12.95
C LEU A 184 4.45 -12.93 -13.42
N ILE A 185 3.14 -12.83 -13.21
CA ILE A 185 2.36 -11.62 -13.45
C ILE A 185 1.72 -11.17 -12.15
N THR A 186 1.82 -9.88 -11.85
CA THR A 186 1.13 -9.27 -10.71
C THR A 186 0.62 -7.89 -11.07
N GLY A 187 -0.49 -7.49 -10.46
CA GLY A 187 -1.08 -6.18 -10.68
C GLY A 187 -2.31 -5.96 -9.81
N VAL A 188 -2.86 -4.76 -9.93
CA VAL A 188 -4.09 -4.36 -9.24
C VAL A 188 -5.02 -3.74 -10.26
N ALA A 189 -6.24 -4.24 -10.33
CA ALA A 189 -7.30 -3.66 -11.14
C ALA A 189 -8.46 -3.21 -10.28
N ALA A 190 -9.29 -2.32 -10.80
CA ALA A 190 -10.65 -2.19 -10.33
C ALA A 190 -11.64 -2.45 -11.47
N THR A 191 -12.75 -3.12 -11.15
CA THR A 191 -13.63 -3.73 -12.15
C THR A 191 -14.97 -4.18 -11.57
N ASP A 192 -15.90 -4.59 -12.44
CA ASP A 192 -17.08 -5.38 -12.06
C ASP A 192 -16.81 -6.89 -12.21
N GLN A 193 -17.75 -7.74 -11.77
CA GLN A 193 -17.58 -9.20 -11.81
C GLN A 193 -17.36 -9.76 -13.22
N SER A 194 -17.75 -9.02 -14.26
CA SER A 194 -17.73 -9.46 -15.66
C SER A 194 -16.67 -8.74 -16.49
N LEU A 195 -15.78 -7.96 -15.84
CA LEU A 195 -14.70 -7.20 -16.45
C LEU A 195 -15.09 -6.07 -17.41
N HIS A 196 -16.35 -5.63 -17.45
CA HIS A 196 -16.77 -4.59 -18.40
C HIS A 196 -16.12 -3.23 -18.08
N ALA A 197 -16.01 -2.88 -16.80
CA ALA A 197 -15.38 -1.65 -16.33
C ALA A 197 -13.91 -1.87 -15.86
N LEU A 198 -13.20 -2.84 -16.45
CA LEU A 198 -11.82 -3.14 -16.07
C LEU A 198 -10.89 -1.95 -16.36
N HIS A 199 -10.25 -1.46 -15.30
CA HIS A 199 -9.14 -0.52 -15.38
C HIS A 199 -8.00 -0.98 -14.47
N TRP A 200 -6.78 -0.87 -14.95
CA TRP A 200 -5.58 -1.15 -14.15
C TRP A 200 -5.32 0.03 -13.21
N VAL A 201 -5.34 -0.22 -11.91
CA VAL A 201 -4.86 0.72 -10.89
C VAL A 201 -3.33 0.67 -10.89
N MET A 202 -2.79 -0.54 -10.74
CA MET A 202 -1.37 -0.85 -10.96
C MET A 202 -1.26 -1.72 -12.22
N LYS A 203 -0.52 -1.24 -13.21
CA LYS A 203 -0.33 -1.96 -14.48
C LYS A 203 0.30 -3.33 -14.22
N PRO A 204 -0.13 -4.40 -14.93
CA PRO A 204 0.45 -5.71 -14.78
C PRO A 204 1.96 -5.72 -15.04
N GLN A 205 2.71 -6.06 -14.01
CA GLN A 205 4.15 -6.33 -14.10
C GLN A 205 4.33 -7.77 -14.56
N ARG A 206 5.26 -7.98 -15.50
CA ARG A 206 5.50 -9.28 -16.12
C ARG A 206 6.97 -9.63 -15.95
N ILE A 207 7.25 -10.66 -15.16
CA ILE A 207 8.58 -11.02 -14.73
C ILE A 207 8.86 -12.45 -15.18
N ARG A 208 9.82 -12.62 -16.09
CA ARG A 208 10.26 -13.95 -16.52
C ARG A 208 11.04 -14.62 -15.40
N LEU A 209 10.68 -15.86 -15.10
CA LEU A 209 11.38 -16.70 -14.14
C LEU A 209 12.19 -17.77 -14.88
N ARG A 210 13.48 -17.88 -14.56
CA ARG A 210 14.38 -18.93 -15.09
C ARG A 210 14.73 -19.88 -13.94
N GLY A 211 14.42 -21.17 -14.08
CA GLY A 211 14.55 -22.13 -12.98
C GLY A 211 13.73 -21.76 -11.74
N GLY A 212 12.62 -21.02 -11.92
CA GLY A 212 11.80 -20.49 -10.83
C GLY A 212 12.31 -19.22 -10.17
N MET A 213 13.46 -18.66 -10.60
CA MET A 213 14.08 -17.48 -10.00
C MET A 213 13.95 -16.24 -10.90
N MET A 214 13.89 -15.06 -10.29
CA MET A 214 13.92 -13.78 -10.99
C MET A 214 15.33 -13.47 -11.50
N ALA A 215 15.42 -12.92 -12.72
CA ALA A 215 16.70 -12.45 -13.26
C ALA A 215 17.17 -11.18 -12.52
N ARG A 216 18.45 -11.13 -12.16
CA ARG A 216 19.09 -9.94 -11.56
C ARG A 216 18.96 -8.73 -12.50
N GLY A 217 18.68 -7.55 -11.93
CA GLY A 217 18.74 -6.27 -12.65
C GLY A 217 17.53 -5.93 -13.50
N SER A 218 16.45 -6.71 -13.46
CA SER A 218 15.19 -6.34 -14.13
C SER A 218 14.48 -5.22 -13.37
N PRO A 219 14.24 -4.03 -13.97
CA PRO A 219 13.55 -2.93 -13.30
C PRO A 219 12.14 -3.35 -12.87
N GLY A 220 11.80 -3.14 -11.59
CA GLY A 220 10.51 -3.58 -11.03
C GLY A 220 10.36 -5.10 -10.85
N ALA A 221 11.42 -5.89 -11.10
CA ALA A 221 11.39 -7.31 -10.79
C ALA A 221 11.32 -7.53 -9.28
N GLY A 222 10.34 -8.32 -8.87
CA GLY A 222 10.09 -8.65 -7.49
C GLY A 222 9.20 -7.67 -6.77
N LEU A 223 8.51 -6.75 -7.46
CA LEU A 223 7.41 -6.04 -6.82
C LEU A 223 6.13 -6.86 -6.94
N ARG A 224 5.49 -7.14 -5.82
CA ARG A 224 4.16 -7.76 -5.73
C ARG A 224 3.20 -6.84 -4.99
N TYR A 225 1.92 -6.95 -5.34
CA TYR A 225 0.88 -6.11 -4.74
C TYR A 225 -0.05 -6.94 -3.86
N SER A 226 -0.47 -6.36 -2.73
CA SER A 226 -1.61 -6.84 -1.95
C SER A 226 -2.57 -5.69 -1.64
N VAL A 227 -3.82 -5.83 -2.05
CA VAL A 227 -4.94 -4.93 -1.76
C VAL A 227 -5.46 -5.18 -0.34
N ARG A 228 -5.03 -4.35 0.60
CA ARG A 228 -5.38 -4.46 2.02
C ARG A 228 -6.79 -3.97 2.34
N GLY A 229 -7.34 -3.06 1.54
CA GLY A 229 -8.69 -2.56 1.77
C GLY A 229 -9.03 -1.34 0.91
N SER A 230 -10.19 -0.76 1.19
CA SER A 230 -10.62 0.50 0.62
C SER A 230 -11.21 1.40 1.68
N VAL A 231 -11.09 2.71 1.48
CA VAL A 231 -11.63 3.73 2.39
C VAL A 231 -12.31 4.81 1.58
N ALA A 232 -13.44 5.32 2.06
CA ALA A 232 -14.12 6.44 1.40
C ALA A 232 -13.23 7.69 1.50
N GLY A 233 -12.84 8.22 0.35
CA GLY A 233 -11.99 9.40 0.16
C GLY A 233 -12.66 10.71 0.60
N ALA A 234 -11.84 11.70 0.95
CA ALA A 234 -12.29 13.08 1.12
C ALA A 234 -12.91 13.58 -0.20
N GLY A 235 -14.16 14.06 -0.17
CA GLY A 235 -14.89 14.49 -1.37
C GLY A 235 -15.73 13.39 -2.06
N GLY A 236 -15.92 12.23 -1.43
CA GLY A 236 -16.85 11.19 -1.89
C GLY A 236 -16.25 10.12 -2.83
N GLY A 237 -14.97 10.24 -3.18
CA GLY A 237 -14.22 9.21 -3.91
C GLY A 237 -13.90 7.98 -3.04
N THR A 238 -13.13 7.02 -3.56
CA THR A 238 -12.60 5.89 -2.78
C THR A 238 -11.08 5.87 -2.90
N LEU A 239 -10.36 5.58 -1.81
CA LEU A 239 -8.94 5.25 -1.86
C LEU A 239 -8.77 3.75 -1.65
N LEU A 240 -7.84 3.14 -2.38
CA LEU A 240 -7.38 1.79 -2.13
C LEU A 240 -6.13 1.82 -1.26
N LEU A 241 -6.05 0.88 -0.34
CA LEU A 241 -4.87 0.62 0.47
C LEU A 241 -4.15 -0.58 -0.12
N LEU A 242 -2.90 -0.36 -0.56
CA LEU A 242 -2.08 -1.37 -1.21
C LEU A 242 -0.75 -1.54 -0.47
N ASP A 243 -0.31 -2.78 -0.31
CA ASP A 243 1.08 -3.09 -0.03
C ASP A 243 1.80 -3.33 -1.34
N GLU A 244 2.81 -2.52 -1.64
CA GLU A 244 3.82 -2.74 -2.65
C GLU A 244 5.00 -3.44 -1.99
N ILE A 245 5.16 -4.74 -2.22
CA ILE A 245 6.14 -5.56 -1.53
C ILE A 245 7.27 -5.88 -2.48
N ALA A 246 8.48 -5.44 -2.12
CA ALA A 246 9.69 -5.72 -2.88
C ALA A 246 10.34 -7.01 -2.37
N ASP A 247 10.22 -8.09 -3.13
CA ASP A 247 10.75 -9.43 -2.87
C ASP A 247 12.29 -9.47 -2.82
N VAL A 248 12.97 -8.48 -3.41
CA VAL A 248 14.44 -8.39 -3.42
C VAL A 248 14.98 -7.59 -2.23
N SER A 249 14.19 -6.64 -1.72
CA SER A 249 14.67 -5.61 -0.80
C SER A 249 13.50 -5.10 0.03
N ALA A 250 13.30 -5.69 1.22
CA ALA A 250 12.14 -5.37 2.08
C ALA A 250 12.03 -3.85 2.39
N ARG A 251 13.17 -3.17 2.51
CA ARG A 251 13.27 -1.71 2.72
C ARG A 251 12.63 -0.87 1.61
N ASP A 252 12.40 -1.45 0.42
CA ASP A 252 11.75 -0.77 -0.70
C ASP A 252 10.23 -1.01 -0.71
N SER A 253 9.73 -1.85 0.19
CA SER A 253 8.30 -2.14 0.32
C SER A 253 7.55 -0.95 0.93
N ARG A 254 6.39 -0.63 0.39
CA ARG A 254 5.58 0.53 0.79
C ARG A 254 4.11 0.16 0.98
N ALA A 255 3.49 0.72 2.00
CA ALA A 255 2.05 0.77 2.17
C ALA A 255 1.58 2.07 1.51
N THR A 256 0.66 1.98 0.57
CA THR A 256 0.22 3.14 -0.22
C THR A 256 -1.29 3.30 -0.15
N ALA A 257 -1.72 4.56 -0.09
CA ALA A 257 -3.09 4.95 -0.35
C ALA A 257 -3.15 5.54 -1.75
N ILE A 258 -3.90 4.91 -2.66
CA ILE A 258 -4.01 5.29 -4.06
C ILE A 258 -5.46 5.61 -4.42
N ASP A 259 -5.66 6.66 -5.20
CA ASP A 259 -6.93 6.89 -5.88
C ASP A 259 -7.01 5.95 -7.10
N PRO A 260 -7.97 4.99 -7.14
CA PRO A 260 -8.06 4.00 -8.21
C PRO A 260 -8.46 4.60 -9.57
N ASP A 261 -9.17 5.72 -9.58
CA ASP A 261 -9.64 6.36 -10.81
C ASP A 261 -8.55 7.21 -11.44
N THR A 262 -7.81 7.99 -10.64
CA THR A 262 -6.71 8.84 -11.12
C THR A 262 -5.35 8.16 -11.10
N ARG A 263 -5.22 7.00 -10.44
CA ARG A 263 -3.97 6.27 -10.16
C ARG A 263 -2.94 7.08 -9.39
N ARG A 264 -3.39 8.15 -8.72
CA ARG A 264 -2.51 9.03 -7.97
C ARG A 264 -2.27 8.43 -6.59
N VAL A 265 -0.99 8.24 -6.24
CA VAL A 265 -0.59 7.94 -4.87
C VAL A 265 -0.82 9.17 -4.01
N VAL A 266 -1.70 9.04 -3.02
CA VAL A 266 -2.04 10.09 -2.06
C VAL A 266 -1.04 10.11 -0.91
N ALA A 267 -0.64 8.93 -0.45
CA ALA A 267 0.41 8.77 0.56
C ALA A 267 1.06 7.40 0.45
N ALA A 268 2.31 7.31 0.91
CA ALA A 268 3.09 6.10 0.98
C ALA A 268 3.88 6.05 2.28
N GLN A 269 3.99 4.87 2.87
CA GLN A 269 4.72 4.62 4.12
C GLN A 269 5.61 3.39 3.97
N PRO A 270 6.80 3.34 4.59
CA PRO A 270 7.61 2.13 4.60
C PRO A 270 6.87 0.97 5.28
N LEU A 271 6.88 -0.21 4.65
CA LEU A 271 6.33 -1.44 5.24
C LEU A 271 7.33 -2.14 6.17
N ALA A 272 8.60 -2.13 5.79
CA ALA A 272 9.66 -2.78 6.54
C ALA A 272 10.79 -1.77 6.77
N LEU A 273 10.64 -1.00 7.84
CA LEU A 273 11.68 -0.10 8.33
C LEU A 273 11.85 -0.36 9.83
N ARG A 274 13.10 -0.48 10.27
CA ARG A 274 13.44 -0.68 11.68
C ARG A 274 14.35 0.47 12.11
N CYS A 275 13.82 1.33 12.97
CA CYS A 275 14.59 2.32 13.69
C CYS A 275 14.72 1.86 15.15
N PRO A 276 15.94 1.79 15.72
CA PRO A 276 16.15 1.53 17.14
C PRO A 276 15.68 2.69 18.01
#